data_AF-K9XAB6-F1
#
_entry.id   AF-K9XAB6-F1
#
_cell.length_a   1.000
_cell.length_b   1.000
_cell.length_c   1.000
_cell.angle_alpha   90.00
_cell.angle_beta   90.00
_cell.angle_gamma   90.00
#
_symmetry.space_group_name_H-M   'P 1'
#
loop_
_entity.id
_entity.type
_entity.pdbx_description
1 polymer ?
#
loop_
_entity_poly.entity_id
_entity_poly.type
_entity_poly.pdbx_seq_one_letter_code
_entity_poly.pdbx_strand_id
1 'polypeptide(L)'
;MKMNTIIWWESQIERDYIYLLEIDKSVLAYQGQPFRITYSDNGILRTYTPDFWVTRPDKQQVVEVKPVSKINSPENLNLFRHIHILCQQQGREFVVVTDTMIRIQPKLNVIRIWGNEIRA
;
A
#
# COMPACT_ATOMS: atom_id res chain seq x y z
N MET A 1 -15.64 8.54 3.10
CA MET A 1 -14.55 7.75 2.52
C MET A 1 -13.94 8.57 1.41
N LYS A 2 -12.60 8.65 1.33
CA LYS A 2 -11.88 9.40 0.30
C LYS A 2 -12.18 8.84 -1.07
N MET A 3 -12.21 7.52 -1.17
CA MET A 3 -12.61 6.85 -2.39
C MET A 3 -14.09 6.51 -2.31
N ASN A 4 -14.89 7.11 -3.20
CA ASN A 4 -16.32 6.81 -3.33
C ASN A 4 -16.55 5.52 -4.15
N THR A 5 -15.76 4.48 -3.87
CA THR A 5 -15.78 3.18 -4.57
C THR A 5 -15.34 2.06 -3.64
N ILE A 6 -15.70 0.82 -3.98
CA ILE A 6 -15.22 -0.37 -3.30
C ILE A 6 -13.76 -0.62 -3.69
N ILE A 7 -12.89 -0.80 -2.69
CA ILE A 7 -11.50 -1.21 -2.87
C ILE A 7 -11.36 -2.63 -2.34
N TRP A 8 -10.97 -3.55 -3.23
CA TRP A 8 -10.70 -4.94 -2.87
C TRP A 8 -9.34 -5.07 -2.20
N TRP A 9 -9.21 -6.05 -1.30
CA TRP A 9 -7.96 -6.43 -0.66
C TRP A 9 -7.81 -7.94 -0.68
N GLU A 10 -6.57 -8.42 -0.79
CA GLU A 10 -6.23 -9.84 -0.81
C GLU A 10 -5.71 -10.33 0.54
N SER A 11 -5.33 -9.41 1.42
CA SER A 11 -4.81 -9.72 2.75
C SER A 11 -5.33 -8.78 3.85
N GLN A 12 -5.31 -9.26 5.11
CA GLN A 12 -5.73 -8.43 6.25
C GLN A 12 -4.83 -7.20 6.45
N ILE A 13 -3.55 -7.29 6.11
CA ILE A 13 -2.60 -6.18 6.20
C ILE A 13 -2.91 -5.10 5.16
N GLU A 14 -3.32 -5.46 3.94
CA GLU A 14 -3.81 -4.50 2.94
C GLU A 14 -5.08 -3.81 3.41
N ARG A 15 -6.04 -4.56 3.98
CA ARG A 15 -7.24 -3.97 4.57
C ARG A 15 -6.89 -2.95 5.67
N ASP A 16 -5.97 -3.30 6.56
CA ASP A 16 -5.51 -2.42 7.62
C ASP A 16 -4.83 -1.17 7.03
N TYR A 17 -4.07 -1.31 5.94
CA TYR A 17 -3.46 -0.18 5.23
C TYR A 17 -4.49 0.72 4.54
N ILE A 18 -5.55 0.16 3.95
CA ILE A 18 -6.67 0.92 3.37
C ILE A 18 -7.28 1.86 4.43
N TYR A 19 -7.49 1.38 5.66
CA TYR A 19 -7.97 2.24 6.74
C TYR A 19 -7.03 3.40 7.03
N LEU A 20 -5.71 3.18 7.01
CA LEU A 20 -4.72 4.24 7.18
C LEU A 20 -4.77 5.25 6.03
N LEU A 21 -4.87 4.78 4.78
CA LEU A 21 -5.01 5.65 3.61
C LEU A 21 -6.28 6.50 3.68
N GLU A 22 -7.39 5.95 4.18
CA GLU A 22 -8.65 6.67 4.37
C GLU A 22 -8.53 7.80 5.40
N ILE A 23 -7.80 7.62 6.51
CA ILE A 23 -7.69 8.64 7.57
C ILE A 23 -6.53 9.62 7.40
N ASP A 24 -5.49 9.28 6.63
CA ASP A 24 -4.30 10.14 6.44
C ASP A 24 -4.60 11.38 5.59
N LYS A 25 -4.77 12.55 6.21
CA LYS A 25 -5.15 13.81 5.54
C LYS A 25 -4.25 14.22 4.36
N SER A 26 -3.02 13.71 4.28
CA SER A 26 -2.12 14.01 3.16
C SER A 26 -2.33 13.10 1.93
N VAL A 27 -3.16 12.06 2.04
CA VAL A 27 -3.62 11.25 0.89
C VAL A 27 -4.78 11.96 0.21
N LEU A 28 -4.58 12.32 -1.06
CA LEU A 28 -5.59 12.94 -1.91
C LEU A 28 -6.47 11.88 -2.60
N ALA A 29 -5.84 10.81 -3.08
CA ALA A 29 -6.51 9.69 -3.73
C ALA A 29 -5.65 8.43 -3.64
N TYR A 30 -6.29 7.26 -3.73
CA TYR A 30 -5.58 6.00 -3.89
C TYR A 30 -6.41 4.99 -4.69
N GLN A 31 -5.73 4.01 -5.28
CA GLN A 31 -6.34 2.93 -6.06
C GLN A 31 -5.65 1.61 -5.73
N GLY A 32 -6.43 0.55 -5.49
CA GLY A 32 -5.91 -0.81 -5.33
C GLY A 32 -5.64 -1.47 -6.68
N GLN A 33 -4.59 -2.30 -6.75
CA GLN A 33 -4.16 -3.04 -7.96
C GLN A 33 -4.22 -2.20 -9.25
N PRO A 34 -3.53 -1.05 -9.27
CA PRO A 34 -3.85 0.05 -10.17
C PRO A 34 -3.49 -0.22 -11.63
N PHE A 35 -2.43 -0.99 -11.87
CA PHE A 35 -1.92 -1.33 -13.19
C PHE A 35 -0.89 -2.46 -13.11
N ARG A 36 -0.56 -3.06 -14.25
CA ARG A 36 0.51 -4.04 -14.39
C ARG A 36 1.80 -3.36 -14.85
N ILE A 37 2.89 -3.61 -14.13
CA ILE A 37 4.24 -3.22 -14.51
C ILE A 37 4.92 -4.42 -15.17
N THR A 38 5.54 -4.19 -16.31
CA THR A 38 6.39 -5.17 -16.99
C THR A 38 7.85 -4.77 -16.80
N TYR A 39 8.71 -5.70 -16.39
CA TYR A 39 10.14 -5.47 -16.19
C TYR A 39 10.97 -6.65 -16.69
N SER A 40 12.24 -6.40 -17.02
CA SER A 40 13.18 -7.45 -17.40
C SER A 40 14.05 -7.83 -16.20
N ASP A 41 14.14 -9.11 -15.91
CA ASP A 41 14.99 -9.70 -14.87
C ASP A 41 15.89 -10.75 -15.52
N ASN A 42 17.17 -10.42 -15.66
CA ASN A 42 18.16 -11.25 -16.38
C ASN A 42 17.72 -11.66 -17.79
N GLY A 43 17.12 -10.73 -18.53
CA GLY A 43 16.61 -10.97 -19.89
C GLY A 43 15.26 -11.67 -19.96
N ILE A 44 14.70 -12.12 -18.83
CA ILE A 44 13.37 -12.72 -18.75
C ILE A 44 12.35 -11.63 -18.45
N LEU A 45 11.29 -11.56 -19.27
CA LEU A 45 10.20 -10.63 -19.05
C LEU A 45 9.32 -11.11 -17.89
N ARG A 46 9.10 -10.24 -16.91
CA ARG A 46 8.26 -10.47 -15.74
C ARG A 46 7.17 -9.41 -15.67
N THR A 47 6.07 -9.76 -15.01
CA THR A 47 4.97 -8.85 -14.74
C THR A 47 4.65 -8.82 -13.26
N TYR A 48 4.32 -7.64 -12.76
CA TYR A 48 4.00 -7.39 -11.37
C TYR A 48 2.86 -6.37 -11.30
N THR A 49 1.92 -6.58 -10.38
CA THR A 49 0.84 -5.62 -10.10
C THR A 49 1.06 -5.10 -8.68
N PRO A 50 1.28 -3.79 -8.47
CA PRO A 50 1.41 -3.23 -7.14
C PRO A 50 0.10 -3.32 -6.35
N ASP A 51 0.18 -3.38 -5.03
CA ASP A 51 -1.01 -3.38 -4.19
C ASP A 51 -1.77 -2.05 -4.28
N PHE A 52 -1.06 -0.91 -4.26
CA PHE A 52 -1.69 0.41 -4.34
C PHE A 52 -0.94 1.44 -5.17
N TRP A 53 -1.71 2.36 -5.74
CA TRP A 53 -1.26 3.67 -6.19
C TRP A 53 -1.77 4.74 -5.23
N VAL A 54 -0.91 5.61 -4.73
CA VAL A 54 -1.28 6.67 -3.77
C VAL A 54 -0.83 8.02 -4.30
N THR A 55 -1.75 8.98 -4.33
CA THR A 55 -1.49 10.37 -4.72
C THR A 55 -1.52 11.26 -3.50
N ARG A 56 -0.46 12.05 -3.33
CA ARG A 56 -0.28 13.09 -2.30
C ARG A 56 0.02 14.43 -3.00
N PRO A 57 -0.02 15.58 -2.29
CA PRO A 57 0.20 16.89 -2.92
C PRO A 57 1.46 16.97 -3.78
N ASP A 58 2.59 16.46 -3.27
CA ASP A 58 3.90 16.65 -3.90
C ASP A 58 4.47 15.37 -4.54
N LYS A 59 3.75 14.25 -4.45
CA LYS A 59 4.28 12.95 -4.90
C LYS A 59 3.22 11.93 -5.28
N GLN A 60 3.62 11.05 -6.19
CA GLN A 60 2.91 9.82 -6.53
C GLN A 60 3.69 8.62 -6.03
N GLN A 61 3.00 7.68 -5.41
CA GLN A 61 3.61 6.51 -4.79
C GLN A 61 3.03 5.23 -5.38
N VAL A 62 3.92 4.31 -5.73
CA VAL A 62 3.62 2.90 -5.97
C VAL A 62 3.91 2.17 -4.66
N VAL A 63 2.89 1.53 -4.09
CA VAL A 63 2.99 0.93 -2.76
C VAL A 63 2.80 -0.58 -2.85
N GLU A 64 3.73 -1.30 -2.22
CA GLU A 64 3.63 -2.74 -1.96
C GLU A 64 3.43 -2.97 -0.46
N VAL A 65 2.49 -3.83 -0.09
CA VAL A 65 2.18 -4.21 1.28
C VAL A 65 2.65 -5.65 1.52
N LYS A 66 3.59 -5.83 2.45
CA LYS A 66 4.14 -7.17 2.77
C LYS A 66 4.38 -7.35 4.26
N PRO A 67 4.17 -8.55 4.82
CA PRO A 67 4.64 -8.84 6.17
C PRO A 67 6.14 -8.59 6.29
N VAL A 68 6.59 -8.04 7.43
CA VAL A 68 8.00 -7.76 7.72
C VAL A 68 8.87 -9.00 7.55
N SER A 69 8.33 -10.18 7.88
CA SER A 69 9.03 -11.46 7.72
C SER A 69 9.34 -11.83 6.27
N LYS A 70 8.67 -11.22 5.28
CA LYS A 70 8.83 -11.52 3.85
C LYS A 70 9.71 -10.52 3.10
N ILE A 71 9.98 -9.34 3.64
CA ILE A 71 10.65 -8.26 2.89
C ILE A 71 12.09 -8.59 2.49
N ASN A 72 12.75 -9.46 3.26
CA ASN A 72 14.15 -9.85 3.02
C ASN A 72 14.30 -11.15 2.21
N SER A 73 13.21 -11.71 1.69
CA SER A 73 13.33 -12.86 0.78
C SER A 73 14.04 -12.43 -0.51
N PRO A 74 14.91 -13.28 -1.10
CA PRO A 74 15.65 -12.94 -2.33
C PRO A 74 14.73 -12.52 -3.48
N GLU A 75 13.57 -13.16 -3.62
CA GLU A 75 12.57 -12.84 -4.64
C GLU A 75 12.02 -11.42 -4.46
N ASN A 76 11.59 -11.05 -3.25
CA ASN A 76 11.06 -9.72 -2.97
C ASN A 76 12.14 -8.65 -3.11
N LEU A 77 13.36 -8.87 -2.60
CA LEU A 77 14.45 -7.93 -2.78
C LEU A 77 14.79 -7.69 -4.25
N ASN A 78 14.74 -8.75 -5.07
CA ASN A 78 14.95 -8.63 -6.51
C ASN A 78 13.83 -7.82 -7.17
N LEU A 79 12.57 -8.13 -6.87
CA LEU A 79 11.42 -7.37 -7.36
C LEU A 79 11.54 -5.89 -6.97
N PHE A 80 11.76 -5.60 -5.68
CA PHE A 80 11.82 -4.24 -5.16
C PHE A 80 12.89 -3.41 -5.84
N ARG A 81 14.06 -3.99 -6.12
CA ARG A 81 15.13 -3.30 -6.85
C ARG A 81 14.67 -2.86 -8.24
N HIS A 82 14.04 -3.76 -9.00
CA HIS A 82 13.57 -3.45 -10.36
C HIS A 82 12.48 -2.37 -10.33
N ILE A 83 11.48 -2.53 -9.46
CA ILE A 83 10.37 -1.59 -9.38
C ILE A 83 10.81 -0.23 -8.86
N HIS A 84 11.74 -0.18 -7.90
CA HIS A 84 12.30 1.06 -7.40
C HIS A 84 12.97 1.88 -8.50
N ILE A 85 13.83 1.25 -9.31
CA ILE A 85 14.51 1.91 -10.43
C ILE A 85 13.49 2.43 -11.45
N LEU A 86 12.50 1.61 -11.81
CA LEU A 86 11.45 2.01 -12.77
C LEU A 86 10.62 3.19 -12.24
N CYS A 87 10.25 3.18 -10.96
CA CYS A 87 9.51 4.27 -10.36
C CYS A 87 10.34 5.56 -10.34
N GLN A 88 11.62 5.49 -9.95
CA GLN A 88 12.50 6.65 -9.95
C GLN A 88 12.64 7.28 -11.35
N GLN A 89 12.81 6.46 -12.38
CA GLN A 89 12.88 6.94 -13.77
C GLN A 89 11.60 7.66 -14.22
N GLN A 90 10.46 7.36 -13.61
CA GLN A 90 9.17 7.97 -13.87
C GLN A 90 8.83 9.11 -12.91
N GLY A 91 9.76 9.54 -12.06
CA GLY A 91 9.52 10.58 -11.05
C GLY A 91 8.52 10.15 -9.96
N ARG A 92 8.40 8.84 -9.72
CA ARG A 92 7.48 8.24 -8.73
C ARG A 92 8.28 7.63 -7.59
N GLU A 93 7.66 7.58 -6.40
CA GLU A 93 8.24 6.93 -5.23
C GLU A 93 7.76 5.48 -5.15
N PHE A 94 8.66 4.53 -4.94
CA PHE A 94 8.29 3.15 -4.60
C PHE A 94 8.43 2.94 -3.10
N VAL A 95 7.37 2.45 -2.45
CA VAL A 95 7.30 2.27 -0.99
C VAL A 95 6.86 0.85 -0.66
N VAL A 96 7.60 0.20 0.24
CA VAL A 96 7.18 -1.08 0.85
C VAL A 96 6.68 -0.79 2.25
N VAL A 97 5.42 -1.13 2.52
CA VAL A 97 4.76 -0.95 3.82
C VAL A 97 4.58 -2.30 4.50
N THR A 98 4.99 -2.39 5.77
CA THR A 98 4.92 -3.65 6.53
C THR A 98 3.84 -3.67 7.59
N ASP A 99 3.50 -4.85 8.10
CA ASP A 99 2.52 -5.01 9.18
C ASP A 99 2.99 -4.27 10.43
N THR A 100 4.29 -4.26 10.70
CA THR A 100 4.89 -3.52 11.81
C THR A 100 4.78 -2.01 11.64
N MET A 101 4.78 -1.48 10.40
CA MET A 101 4.55 -0.06 10.11
C MET A 101 3.07 0.31 10.20
N ILE A 102 2.18 -0.59 9.79
CA ILE A 102 0.72 -0.38 9.80
C ILE A 102 0.18 -0.47 11.23
N ARG A 103 0.67 -1.45 11.99
CA ARG A 103 0.15 -1.81 13.32
C ARG A 103 0.94 -1.16 14.47
N ILE A 104 1.62 -0.03 14.21
CA ILE A 104 2.30 0.75 15.25
C ILE A 104 1.29 1.14 16.31
N GLN A 105 1.55 0.82 17.57
CA GLN A 105 0.74 1.31 18.69
C GLN A 105 1.30 2.64 19.24
N PRO A 106 0.43 3.59 19.63
CA PRO A 106 -1.02 3.55 19.54
C PRO A 106 -1.50 4.20 18.24
N LYS A 107 -1.67 3.45 17.14
CA LYS A 107 -2.39 3.91 15.93
C LYS A 107 -3.55 3.02 15.50
N LEU A 108 -3.92 1.99 16.29
CA LEU A 108 -5.06 1.09 16.03
C LEU A 108 -6.08 0.97 17.19
N ASN A 109 -6.08 1.88 18.17
CA ASN A 109 -7.03 1.85 19.30
C ASN A 109 -8.23 2.82 19.18
N VAL A 110 -8.53 3.39 18.00
CA VAL A 110 -9.55 4.46 17.90
C VAL A 110 -10.92 3.98 17.37
N ILE A 111 -11.09 2.72 16.97
CA ILE A 111 -12.41 2.24 16.47
C ILE A 111 -12.84 0.95 17.18
N ARG A 112 -13.00 1.00 18.51
CA ARG A 112 -13.93 0.11 19.24
C ARG A 112 -14.52 0.77 20.49
N ILE A 113 -15.10 1.94 20.26
CA ILE A 113 -16.02 2.72 21.12
C ILE A 113 -16.58 3.70 20.09
N TRP A 114 -17.81 3.58 19.56
CA TRP A 114 -19.09 3.75 20.22
C TRP A 114 -20.18 3.00 19.43
N GLY A 115 -20.95 2.19 20.13
CA GLY A 115 -22.09 1.46 19.58
C GLY A 115 -22.95 0.88 20.69
N ASN A 116 -23.20 1.69 21.72
CA ASN A 116 -24.31 1.56 22.65
C ASN A 116 -24.39 2.87 23.42
N GLU A 117 -25.25 3.77 22.93
CA GLU A 117 -26.10 4.65 23.72
C GLU A 117 -26.83 5.61 22.76
N ILE A 118 -28.03 5.23 22.32
CA ILE A 118 -29.18 6.14 22.31
C ILE A 118 -30.35 5.39 22.94
N ARG A 119 -30.96 6.09 23.91
CA ARG A 119 -31.93 5.66 24.91
C ARG A 119 -33.34 5.46 24.35
N ALA A 120 -34.08 4.56 24.97
CA ALA A 120 -35.42 4.81 25.50
C ALA A 120 -35.49 4.15 26.88
#